data_AF-A0A8X7V7L0-F1
#
_entry.id   AF-A0A8X7V7L0-F1
#
_cell.length_a   1.000
_cell.length_b   1.000
_cell.length_c   1.000
_cell.angle_alpha   90.00
_cell.angle_beta   90.00
_cell.angle_gamma   90.00
#
_symmetry.space_group_name_H-M   'P 1'
#
loop_
_entity.id
_entity.type
_entity.pdbx_description
1 polymer ?
#
loop_
_entity_poly.entity_id
_entity_poly.type
_entity_poly.pdbx_seq_one_letter_code
_entity_poly.pdbx_strand_id
1 'polypeptide(L)'
;MILRPDKPKCSIEYFYVPALNKSVDSHSRLNTTLNFMVRFANPNRDLGIYYDDVHLSVSNNNNSSVANYTVQRFYQGHKKKAKKPGRTLPLNNKTVSRAVLPNG
;
A
#
# COMPACT_ATOMS: atom_id res chain seq x y z
N MET A 1 -37.03 2.02 10.68
CA MET A 1 -35.95 2.67 9.91
C MET A 1 -35.01 1.59 9.40
N ILE A 2 -34.74 1.50 8.09
CA ILE A 2 -33.82 0.51 7.51
C ILE A 2 -32.48 1.22 7.29
N LEU A 3 -31.42 0.77 7.94
CA LEU A 3 -30.08 1.22 7.61
C LEU A 3 -29.59 0.48 6.36
N ARG A 4 -29.11 1.24 5.37
CA ARG A 4 -28.43 0.72 4.20
C ARG A 4 -26.97 1.14 4.28
N PRO A 5 -26.05 0.23 4.63
CA PRO A 5 -24.63 0.55 4.70
C PRO A 5 -24.08 0.83 3.30
N ASP A 6 -23.37 1.94 3.16
CA ASP A 6 -22.54 2.25 2.02
C ASP A 6 -21.22 1.48 2.09
N LYS A 7 -20.70 1.11 0.90
CA LYS A 7 -19.45 0.36 0.78
C LYS A 7 -18.26 1.18 1.27
N PRO A 8 -17.36 0.63 2.11
CA PRO A 8 -16.11 1.30 2.46
C PRO A 8 -15.27 1.59 1.21
N LYS A 9 -14.47 2.65 1.27
CA LYS A 9 -13.49 2.98 0.23
C LYS A 9 -12.08 2.70 0.75
N CYS A 10 -11.28 2.00 -0.03
CA CYS A 10 -9.86 1.73 0.21
C CYS A 10 -9.05 2.18 -1.01
N SER A 11 -7.95 2.89 -0.80
CA SER A 11 -7.07 3.39 -1.86
C SER A 11 -5.64 3.52 -1.38
N ILE A 12 -4.67 3.41 -2.30
CA ILE A 12 -3.29 3.83 -2.02
C ILE A 12 -3.20 5.35 -2.15
N GLU A 13 -2.71 6.03 -1.12
CA GLU A 13 -2.51 7.48 -1.14
C GLU A 13 -1.18 7.86 -1.79
N TYR A 14 -0.11 7.16 -1.43
CA TYR A 14 1.19 7.24 -2.07
C TYR A 14 1.96 5.94 -1.90
N PHE A 15 2.98 5.75 -2.73
CA PHE A 15 4.01 4.75 -2.55
C PHE A 15 5.39 5.33 -2.92
N TYR A 16 6.45 4.76 -2.35
CA TYR A 16 7.81 5.19 -2.55
C TYR A 16 8.76 3.99 -2.47
N VAL A 17 9.59 3.85 -3.52
CA VAL A 17 10.66 2.86 -3.61
C VAL A 17 11.98 3.63 -3.77
N PRO A 18 12.82 3.73 -2.72
CA PRO A 18 14.05 4.51 -2.77
C PRO A 18 14.97 4.10 -3.93
N ALA A 19 15.02 2.80 -4.24
CA ALA A 19 15.82 2.28 -5.34
C ALA A 19 15.50 2.90 -6.71
N LEU A 20 14.26 3.33 -6.94
CA LEU A 20 13.81 3.93 -8.21
C LEU A 20 14.07 5.44 -8.27
N ASN A 21 14.46 6.07 -7.16
CA ASN A 21 14.72 7.50 -7.13
C ASN A 21 16.14 7.78 -7.66
N LYS A 22 16.24 8.37 -8.85
CA LYS A 22 17.53 8.63 -9.52
C LYS A 22 18.25 9.89 -9.02
N SER A 23 17.58 10.74 -8.26
CA SER A 23 18.12 12.03 -7.79
C SER A 23 18.74 11.95 -6.39
N VAL A 24 18.72 10.78 -5.75
CA VAL A 24 19.30 10.54 -4.42
C VAL A 24 20.61 9.76 -4.51
N ASP A 25 21.37 9.74 -3.41
CA ASP A 25 22.63 9.02 -3.28
C ASP A 25 22.53 7.57 -3.83
N SER A 26 23.57 7.15 -4.54
CA SER A 26 23.86 5.76 -4.91
C SER A 26 23.58 4.72 -3.81
N HIS A 27 23.81 5.02 -2.53
CA HIS A 27 23.48 4.12 -1.42
C HIS A 27 21.96 3.87 -1.30
N SER A 28 21.13 4.86 -1.62
CA SER A 28 19.66 4.72 -1.63
C SER A 28 19.17 3.83 -2.78
N ARG A 29 20.00 3.63 -3.83
CA ARG A 29 19.67 2.72 -4.95
C ARG A 29 19.68 1.24 -4.55
N LEU A 30 20.38 0.89 -3.47
CA LEU A 30 20.40 -0.45 -2.91
C LEU A 30 19.18 -0.72 -1.99
N ASN A 31 18.45 0.32 -1.62
CA ASN A 31 17.29 0.20 -0.74
C ASN A 31 16.02 -0.14 -1.54
N THR A 32 15.74 -1.43 -1.63
CA THR A 32 14.59 -1.98 -2.34
C THR A 32 13.33 -2.10 -1.48
N THR A 33 13.22 -1.33 -0.40
CA THR A 33 11.99 -1.29 0.40
C THR A 33 10.87 -0.59 -0.35
N LEU A 34 9.64 -1.08 -0.18
CA LEU A 34 8.44 -0.39 -0.63
C LEU A 34 7.74 0.21 0.58
N ASN A 35 7.66 1.54 0.60
CA ASN A 35 6.94 2.32 1.58
C ASN A 35 5.64 2.83 0.95
N PHE A 36 4.52 2.80 1.66
CA PHE A 36 3.25 3.26 1.13
C PHE A 36 2.29 3.68 2.24
N MET A 37 1.21 4.32 1.83
CA MET A 37 0.11 4.70 2.72
C MET A 37 -1.20 4.19 2.16
N VAL A 38 -1.91 3.38 2.94
CA VAL A 38 -3.27 2.94 2.62
C VAL A 38 -4.26 3.88 3.29
N ARG A 39 -5.22 4.37 2.52
CA ARG A 39 -6.29 5.25 2.99
C ARG A 39 -7.61 4.50 2.97
N PHE A 40 -8.28 4.52 4.11
CA PHE A 40 -9.62 3.96 4.30
C PHE A 40 -10.60 5.09 4.57
N ALA A 41 -11.79 5.02 3.98
CA ALA A 41 -12.89 5.94 4.27
C ALA A 41 -14.18 5.15 4.49
N ASN A 42 -14.82 5.42 5.63
CA ASN A 42 -16.14 4.94 5.95
C ASN A 42 -17.18 6.00 5.53
N PRO A 43 -17.93 5.82 4.43
CA PRO A 43 -18.95 6.78 4.00
C PRO A 43 -20.23 6.72 4.85
N ASN A 44 -20.42 5.68 5.66
CA ASN A 44 -21.64 5.48 6.42
C ASN A 44 -21.92 6.64 7.37
N ARG A 45 -23.18 7.09 7.37
CA ARG A 45 -23.64 8.20 8.22
C ARG A 45 -23.68 7.82 9.69
N ASP A 46 -24.19 6.62 9.97
CA ASP A 46 -24.59 6.19 11.32
C ASP A 46 -23.88 4.88 11.75
N LEU A 47 -23.12 4.22 10.86
CA LEU A 47 -22.47 2.93 11.11
C LEU A 47 -20.94 3.02 11.11
N GLY A 48 -20.33 2.44 12.14
CA GLY A 48 -18.90 2.09 12.11
C GLY A 48 -18.65 0.86 11.23
N ILE A 49 -17.38 0.66 10.86
CA ILE A 49 -16.92 -0.53 10.13
C ILE A 49 -15.82 -1.18 10.95
N TYR A 50 -15.96 -2.47 11.22
CA TYR A 50 -14.88 -3.31 11.73
C TYR A 50 -14.25 -4.02 10.53
N TYR A 51 -13.03 -3.64 10.17
CA TYR A 51 -12.27 -4.35 9.15
C TYR A 51 -11.58 -5.53 9.79
N ASP A 52 -11.64 -6.69 9.16
CA ASP A 52 -10.66 -7.74 9.41
C ASP A 52 -9.30 -7.37 8.77
N ASP A 53 -8.36 -8.30 8.81
CA ASP A 53 -7.05 -8.13 8.18
C ASP A 53 -7.21 -7.84 6.67
N VAL A 54 -6.64 -6.72 6.23
CA VAL A 54 -6.68 -6.31 4.82
C VAL A 54 -5.37 -6.73 4.18
N HIS A 55 -5.46 -7.69 3.26
CA HIS A 55 -4.30 -8.20 2.52
C HIS A 55 -4.04 -7.35 1.27
N LEU A 56 -2.83 -6.81 1.18
CA LEU A 56 -2.33 -6.09 0.02
C LEU A 56 -1.31 -6.97 -0.71
N SER A 57 -1.50 -7.09 -2.02
CA SER A 57 -0.56 -7.74 -2.93
C SER A 57 -0.10 -6.75 -3.97
N VAL A 58 1.21 -6.65 -4.15
CA VAL A 58 1.85 -5.74 -5.11
C VAL A 58 2.48 -6.58 -6.19
N SER A 59 2.10 -6.34 -7.45
CA SER A 59 2.64 -7.02 -8.62
C SER A 59 3.24 -6.02 -9.61
N ASN A 60 4.13 -6.49 -10.46
CA ASN A 60 4.60 -5.71 -11.62
C ASN A 60 3.68 -5.91 -12.83
N ASN A 61 3.99 -5.25 -13.96
CA ASN A 61 3.23 -5.37 -15.22
C ASN A 61 3.14 -6.80 -15.77
N ASN A 62 4.05 -7.70 -15.37
CA ASN A 62 4.05 -9.10 -15.77
C ASN A 62 3.32 -9.99 -14.76
N ASN A 63 2.47 -9.41 -13.89
CA ASN A 63 1.75 -10.08 -12.80
C ASN A 63 2.66 -10.86 -11.83
N SER A 64 3.97 -10.60 -11.82
CA SER A 64 4.87 -11.22 -10.86
C SER A 64 4.68 -10.52 -9.51
N SER A 65 4.37 -11.30 -8.47
CA SER A 65 4.28 -10.78 -7.10
C SER A 65 5.63 -10.21 -6.67
N VAL A 66 5.60 -8.99 -6.13
CA VAL A 66 6.78 -8.24 -5.69
C VAL A 66 6.78 -8.05 -4.18
N ALA A 67 5.61 -7.91 -3.56
CA ALA A 67 5.46 -7.83 -2.12
C ALA A 67 4.03 -8.19 -1.66
N ASN A 68 3.92 -8.67 -0.43
CA ASN A 68 2.67 -8.82 0.29
C ASN A 68 2.74 -8.03 1.61
N TYR A 69 1.61 -7.46 2.02
CA TYR A 69 1.49 -6.76 3.29
C TYR A 69 0.11 -6.95 3.88
N THR A 70 0.01 -7.03 5.20
CA THR A 70 -1.26 -7.09 5.91
C THR A 70 -1.44 -5.82 6.73
N VAL A 71 -2.47 -5.05 6.42
CA VAL A 71 -2.97 -4.03 7.36
C VAL A 71 -3.81 -4.77 8.39
N GLN A 72 -3.32 -4.78 9.63
CA GLN A 72 -3.99 -5.41 10.76
C GLN A 72 -5.42 -4.88 10.92
N ARG A 73 -6.33 -5.77 11.31
CA ARG A 73 -7.73 -5.46 11.61
C ARG A 73 -7.88 -4.23 12.48
N PHE A 74 -8.92 -3.44 12.23
CA PHE A 74 -9.17 -2.21 12.97
C PHE A 74 -10.62 -1.76 12.85
N TYR A 75 -11.06 -1.03 13.88
CA TYR A 75 -12.34 -0.34 13.85
C TYR A 75 -12.22 1.06 13.27
N GLN A 76 -13.17 1.43 12.41
CA GLN A 76 -13.31 2.77 11.83
C GLN A 76 -14.70 3.32 12.12
N GLY A 77 -14.77 4.41 12.87
CA GLY A 77 -16.03 5.11 13.14
C GLY A 77 -16.73 5.64 11.89
N HIS A 78 -18.02 5.95 12.00
CA HIS A 78 -18.85 6.52 10.93
C HIS A 78 -18.29 7.87 10.43
N LYS A 79 -18.36 8.12 9.11
CA LYS A 79 -17.77 9.28 8.43
C LYS A 79 -16.27 9.54 8.70
N LYS A 80 -15.54 8.61 9.31
CA LYS A 80 -14.12 8.77 9.61
C LYS A 80 -13.26 8.31 8.44
N LYS A 81 -12.02 8.83 8.43
CA LYS A 81 -10.95 8.42 7.52
C LYS A 81 -9.81 7.84 8.36
N ALA A 82 -9.14 6.82 7.86
CA ALA A 82 -7.97 6.23 8.50
C ALA A 82 -6.82 6.15 7.50
N LYS A 83 -5.61 6.38 8.00
CA LYS A 83 -4.36 6.26 7.26
C LYS A 83 -3.53 5.17 7.93
N LYS A 84 -3.09 4.19 7.16
CA LYS A 84 -2.31 3.05 7.64
C LYS A 84 -0.99 3.01 6.86
N PRO A 85 0.14 3.39 7.46
CA PRO A 85 1.44 3.28 6.79
C PRO A 85 1.80 1.79 6.65
N GLY A 86 2.47 1.47 5.55
CA GLY A 86 3.00 0.15 5.28
C GLY A 86 4.42 0.22 4.77
N ARG A 87 5.22 -0.76 5.20
CA ARG A 87 6.59 -0.97 4.73
C ARG A 87 6.79 -2.45 4.52
N THR A 88 7.25 -2.84 3.33
CA THR A 88 7.62 -4.23 3.03
C THR A 88 9.13 -4.32 2.87
N LEU A 89 9.67 -5.43 3.41
CA LEU A 89 11.07 -5.84 3.26
C LEU A 89 11.33 -6.27 1.80
N PRO A 90 12.61 -6.34 1.38
CA PRO A 90 13.02 -5.90 0.05
C PRO A 90 12.22 -6.56 -1.05
N LEU A 91 11.67 -5.72 -1.93
CA LEU A 91 11.07 -6.12 -3.20
C LEU A 91 12.04 -7.09 -3.90
N ASN A 92 11.51 -8.10 -4.61
CA ASN A 92 12.33 -9.07 -5.33
C ASN A 92 13.47 -8.37 -6.08
N ASN A 93 14.71 -8.61 -5.63
CA ASN A 93 15.88 -7.81 -6.01
C ASN A 93 16.15 -7.88 -7.52
N LYS A 94 15.76 -9.00 -8.17
CA LYS A 94 15.85 -9.19 -9.63
C LYS A 94 14.86 -8.34 -10.42
N THR A 95 13.74 -7.96 -9.82
CA THR A 95 12.73 -7.08 -10.44
C THR A 95 13.14 -5.62 -10.28
N VAL A 96 13.67 -5.25 -9.11
CA VAL A 96 14.15 -3.89 -8.87
C VAL A 96 15.42 -3.60 -9.66
N SER A 97 16.40 -4.51 -9.69
CA SER A 97 17.63 -4.32 -10.47
C SER A 97 17.35 -4.11 -11.96
N ARG A 98 16.38 -4.83 -12.54
CA ARG A 98 15.92 -4.63 -13.92
C ARG A 98 15.29 -3.26 -14.18
N ALA A 99 14.69 -2.63 -13.18
CA ALA A 99 14.09 -1.29 -13.31
C ALA A 99 15.10 -0.16 -13.05
N VAL A 100 16.14 -0.43 -12.25
CA VAL A 100 17.14 0.55 -11.82
C VAL A 100 18.31 0.64 -12.80
N LEU A 101 18.75 -0.48 -13.36
CA LEU A 101 19.84 -0.51 -14.31
C LEU A 101 19.34 -0.01 -15.69
N PRO A 102 20.04 0.90 -16.36
CA PRO A 102 19.78 1.15 -17.77
C PRO A 102 19.96 -0.18 -18.50
N ASN A 103 19.00 -0.53 -19.37
CA ASN A 103 19.30 -1.48 -20.43
C ASN A 103 20.58 -0.96 -21.09
N GLY A 104 21.62 -1.81 -21.18
CA GLY A 104 22.95 -1.42 -21.64
C GLY A 104 22.94 -0.54 -22.89
#